data_AF-A0A496V0D9-F1
#
_entry.id   AF-A0A496V0D9-F1
#
_cell.length_a   1.000
_cell.length_b   1.000
_cell.length_c   1.000
_cell.angle_alpha   90.00
_cell.angle_beta   90.00
_cell.angle_gamma   90.00
#
_symmetry.space_group_name_H-M   'P 1'
#
loop_
_entity.id
_entity.type
_entity.pdbx_description
1 polymer ?
#
loop_
_entity_poly.entity_id
_entity_poly.type
_entity_poly.pdbx_seq_one_letter_code
_entity_poly.pdbx_strand_id
1 'polypeptide(L)'
;YTTNWLTKGEQLYTTNWPTKGEQLYTTNWPTKGEQLYTTNWPAKGEQLPTTNRPTKGEQLYTTNWPTKGEQSPTTNWPTKGEQLPSTNWPTKGEQLYTTNWPTKGEQLYTTNWPTKGEQLYTTNWPTKGEQSPTTNRPTKGEQLYTTNWPTKGEQLYTTNWPTKGEQLPQCH
;
A
#
# COMPACT_ATOMS: atom_id res chain seq x y z
N TYR A 1 19.57 0.33 0.18
CA TYR A 1 18.97 -0.44 1.28
C TYR A 1 18.91 0.45 2.51
N THR A 2 17.72 0.75 3.01
CA THR A 2 17.54 1.56 4.22
C THR A 2 16.67 0.76 5.19
N THR A 3 17.18 0.49 6.39
CA THR A 3 16.44 -0.23 7.43
C THR A 3 16.40 0.62 8.69
N ASN A 4 15.21 0.95 9.15
CA ASN A 4 15.02 1.70 10.39
C ASN A 4 14.35 0.83 11.45
N TRP A 5 14.97 0.78 12.63
CA TRP A 5 14.49 0.05 13.80
C TRP A 5 14.18 1.04 14.91
N LEU A 6 12.95 1.02 15.43
CA LEU A 6 12.52 1.90 16.51
C LEU A 6 11.86 1.09 17.63
N THR A 7 12.21 1.45 18.87
CA THR A 7 11.88 0.65 20.06
C THR A 7 11.10 1.40 21.15
N LYS A 8 10.91 2.72 21.07
CA LYS A 8 10.14 3.49 22.07
C LYS A 8 9.74 4.91 21.61
N GLY A 9 8.44 5.10 21.33
CA GLY A 9 7.62 6.32 21.27
C GLY A 9 8.22 7.67 20.83
N GLU A 10 7.86 8.13 19.63
CA GLU A 10 7.14 9.39 19.29
C GLU A 10 6.95 9.46 17.76
N GLN A 11 6.02 10.28 17.26
CA GLN A 11 5.61 10.33 15.84
C GLN A 11 6.81 10.34 14.87
N LEU A 12 6.83 9.41 13.90
CA LEU A 12 7.91 9.31 12.92
C LEU A 12 7.42 9.73 11.55
N TYR A 13 8.15 10.66 10.93
CA TYR A 13 7.99 11.03 9.54
C TYR A 13 9.23 10.60 8.77
N THR A 14 9.05 9.70 7.82
CA THR A 14 10.13 9.33 6.88
C THR A 14 9.73 9.74 5.48
N THR A 15 10.61 10.51 4.83
CA THR A 15 10.46 10.88 3.42
C THR A 15 11.68 10.42 2.67
N ASN A 16 11.49 9.60 1.64
CA ASN A 16 12.57 9.12 0.78
C ASN A 16 12.40 9.67 -0.65
N TRP A 17 13.47 10.27 -1.18
CA TRP A 17 13.55 10.85 -2.53
C TRP A 17 14.70 10.26 -3.34
N PRO A 18 14.50 9.14 -4.05
CA PRO A 18 15.46 8.65 -5.02
C PRO A 18 15.21 9.24 -6.42
N THR A 19 16.28 9.70 -7.07
CA THR A 19 16.20 10.49 -8.33
C THR A 19 16.88 9.86 -9.56
N LYS A 20 17.50 8.66 -9.47
CA LYS A 20 18.03 7.94 -10.64
C LYS A 20 18.49 6.51 -10.35
N GLY A 21 17.95 5.53 -11.09
CA GLY A 21 18.66 4.30 -11.52
C GLY A 21 18.97 3.21 -10.50
N GLU A 22 18.21 3.00 -9.43
CA GLU A 22 18.61 2.00 -8.41
C GLU A 22 17.44 1.19 -7.81
N GLN A 23 17.70 -0.11 -7.65
CA GLN A 23 16.90 -1.02 -6.81
C GLN A 23 17.02 -0.61 -5.34
N LEU A 24 15.94 -0.11 -4.74
CA LEU A 24 15.92 0.27 -3.32
C LEU A 24 14.91 -0.53 -2.54
N TYR A 25 15.43 -1.23 -1.52
CA TYR A 25 14.63 -1.90 -0.51
C TYR A 25 14.61 -1.03 0.74
N THR A 26 13.40 -0.65 1.17
CA THR A 26 13.19 0.03 2.45
C THR A 26 12.39 -0.85 3.39
N THR A 27 12.90 -1.06 4.60
CA THR A 27 12.19 -1.84 5.62
C THR A 27 12.10 -1.06 6.94
N ASN A 28 10.90 -0.89 7.48
CA ASN A 28 10.68 -0.21 8.75
C ASN A 28 10.02 -1.15 9.78
N TRP A 29 10.55 -1.16 11.01
CA TRP A 29 10.12 -2.04 12.11
C TRP A 29 9.86 -1.27 13.42
N PRO A 30 8.67 -0.69 13.59
CA PRO A 30 8.27 -0.08 14.86
C PRO A 30 7.65 -1.12 15.83
N THR A 31 7.85 -0.92 17.13
CA THR A 31 7.47 -1.91 18.16
C THR A 31 6.52 -1.42 19.27
N LYS A 32 6.26 -0.10 19.43
CA LYS A 32 5.32 0.40 20.46
C LYS A 32 4.91 1.88 20.31
N GLY A 33 3.62 2.14 20.07
CA GLY A 33 2.91 3.39 20.43
C GLY A 33 3.16 4.63 19.56
N GLU A 34 3.42 4.49 18.27
CA GLU A 34 3.79 5.58 17.36
C GLU A 34 2.72 5.87 16.28
N GLN A 35 2.65 7.11 15.79
CA GLN A 35 2.01 7.41 14.51
C GLN A 35 3.13 7.49 13.47
N LEU A 36 3.06 6.67 12.43
CA LEU A 36 4.10 6.59 11.41
C LEU A 36 3.54 7.12 10.09
N TYR A 37 4.21 8.14 9.55
CA TYR A 37 3.94 8.67 8.22
C TYR A 37 5.14 8.38 7.34
N THR A 38 4.92 7.62 6.27
CA THR A 38 5.95 7.34 5.27
C THR A 38 5.49 7.90 3.93
N THR A 39 6.35 8.74 3.33
CA THR A 39 6.15 9.24 1.98
C THR A 39 7.34 8.85 1.12
N ASN A 40 7.11 8.08 0.06
CA ASN A 40 8.16 7.74 -0.88
C ASN A 40 7.84 8.33 -2.24
N TRP A 41 8.80 9.01 -2.83
CA TRP A 41 8.61 9.64 -4.14
C TRP A 41 9.80 9.34 -5.06
N PRO A 42 9.73 8.21 -5.78
CA PRO A 42 10.76 7.85 -6.73
C PRO A 42 10.59 8.53 -8.09
N ALA A 43 11.73 8.89 -8.70
CA ALA A 43 11.79 9.41 -10.06
C ALA A 43 12.87 8.66 -10.88
N LYS A 44 12.43 7.92 -11.91
CA LYS A 44 13.23 7.23 -12.94
C LYS A 44 14.23 6.16 -12.44
N GLY A 45 13.87 4.88 -12.54
CA GLY A 45 14.76 3.72 -12.42
C GLY A 45 14.18 2.58 -11.55
N GLU A 46 13.94 1.43 -12.19
CA GLU A 46 13.29 0.18 -11.76
C GLU A 46 13.38 -0.34 -10.28
N GLN A 47 12.30 -1.04 -9.90
CA GLN A 47 12.02 -1.94 -8.76
C GLN A 47 12.28 -1.42 -7.33
N LEU A 48 11.20 -1.00 -6.68
CA LEU A 48 11.16 -0.47 -5.31
C LEU A 48 10.25 -1.27 -4.37
N PRO A 49 10.79 -2.31 -3.72
CA PRO A 49 10.11 -3.03 -2.65
C PRO A 49 10.14 -2.27 -1.32
N THR A 50 8.96 -2.04 -0.77
CA THR A 50 8.81 -1.46 0.57
C THR A 50 8.10 -2.44 1.48
N THR A 51 8.67 -2.70 2.67
CA THR A 51 8.03 -3.54 3.69
C THR A 51 7.94 -2.78 5.02
N ASN A 52 6.74 -2.70 5.59
CA ASN A 52 6.53 -2.13 6.92
C ASN A 52 5.93 -3.18 7.85
N ARG A 53 6.49 -3.33 9.06
CA ARG A 53 6.04 -4.31 10.05
C ARG A 53 5.88 -3.71 11.46
N PRO A 54 4.71 -3.15 11.77
CA PRO A 54 4.37 -2.73 13.13
C PRO A 54 3.89 -3.90 13.99
N THR A 55 4.12 -3.81 15.31
CA THR A 55 3.75 -4.89 16.25
C THR A 55 2.79 -4.50 17.37
N LYS A 56 2.64 -3.21 17.76
CA LYS A 56 1.67 -2.74 18.79
C LYS A 56 1.30 -1.24 18.70
N GLY A 57 0.02 -0.95 18.43
CA GLY A 57 -0.71 0.27 18.83
C GLY A 57 -0.43 1.55 18.03
N GLU A 58 -0.73 1.58 16.73
CA GLU A 58 -0.27 2.65 15.83
C GLU A 58 -1.29 3.01 14.72
N GLN A 59 -1.26 4.29 14.29
CA GLN A 59 -1.86 4.73 13.03
C GLN A 59 -0.74 4.87 12.00
N LEU A 60 -0.82 4.13 10.90
CA LEU A 60 0.17 4.14 9.83
C LEU A 60 -0.40 4.78 8.58
N TYR A 61 0.23 5.85 8.10
CA TYR A 61 -0.09 6.45 6.82
C TYR A 61 1.08 6.22 5.87
N THR A 62 0.80 5.53 4.76
CA THR A 62 1.78 5.33 3.70
C THR A 62 1.29 6.00 2.42
N THR A 63 2.14 6.84 1.84
CA THR A 63 1.86 7.48 0.56
C THR A 63 3.03 7.26 -0.40
N ASN A 64 2.76 6.69 -1.57
CA ASN A 64 3.79 6.49 -2.60
C ASN A 64 3.42 7.22 -3.90
N TRP A 65 4.40 7.92 -4.48
CA TRP A 65 4.26 8.70 -5.72
C TRP A 65 5.30 8.31 -6.77
N PRO A 66 5.08 7.22 -7.52
CA PRO A 66 5.97 6.87 -8.62
C PRO A 66 5.75 7.71 -9.90
N THR A 67 6.86 8.02 -10.57
CA THR A 67 6.86 8.85 -11.79
C THR A 67 7.76 8.24 -12.88
N LYS A 68 7.21 7.25 -13.61
CA LYS A 68 7.72 6.59 -14.85
C LYS A 68 8.50 5.28 -14.64
N GLY A 69 7.96 4.20 -15.22
CA GLY A 69 8.71 3.04 -15.72
C GLY A 69 9.13 1.99 -14.69
N GLU A 70 8.29 1.62 -13.71
CA GLU A 70 8.70 0.71 -12.64
C GLU A 70 7.61 -0.23 -12.13
N GLN A 71 8.04 -1.38 -11.57
CA GLN A 71 7.25 -2.23 -10.70
C GLN A 71 7.47 -1.81 -9.25
N SER A 72 6.41 -1.54 -8.48
CA SER A 72 6.54 -1.24 -7.05
C SER A 72 5.69 -2.19 -6.21
N PRO A 73 6.33 -3.20 -5.57
CA PRO A 73 5.69 -4.03 -4.59
C PRO A 73 5.71 -3.38 -3.21
N THR A 74 4.54 -3.23 -2.61
CA THR A 74 4.34 -2.68 -1.27
C THR A 74 3.71 -3.75 -0.39
N THR A 75 4.29 -3.95 0.79
CA THR A 75 3.86 -5.00 1.71
C THR A 75 3.78 -4.48 3.15
N ASN A 76 2.61 -4.58 3.78
CA ASN A 76 2.40 -4.11 5.16
C ASN A 76 1.92 -5.26 6.08
N TRP A 77 2.56 -5.42 7.24
CA TRP A 77 2.32 -6.51 8.22
C TRP A 77 2.09 -6.00 9.64
N PRO A 78 0.88 -5.56 9.96
CA PRO A 78 0.47 -5.17 11.31
C PRO A 78 0.07 -6.39 12.16
N THR A 79 0.16 -6.22 13.49
CA THR A 79 -0.11 -7.35 14.42
C THR A 79 -1.21 -7.09 15.45
N LYS A 80 -1.45 -5.84 15.92
CA LYS A 80 -2.47 -5.50 16.94
C LYS A 80 -2.89 -4.01 16.96
N GLY A 81 -4.19 -3.74 16.76
CA GLY A 81 -4.88 -2.49 17.13
C GLY A 81 -4.52 -1.28 16.27
N GLU A 82 -4.85 -1.30 14.98
CA GLU A 82 -4.28 -0.34 13.99
C GLU A 82 -5.32 0.19 12.99
N GLN A 83 -5.13 1.46 12.58
CA GLN A 83 -5.76 2.04 11.39
C GLN A 83 -4.68 2.25 10.34
N LEU A 84 -4.89 1.68 9.15
CA LEU A 84 -3.87 1.59 8.10
C LEU A 84 -4.35 2.18 6.78
N PRO A 85 -4.25 3.50 6.61
CA PRO A 85 -4.37 4.13 5.31
C PRO A 85 -3.12 4.00 4.45
N SER A 86 -3.30 3.43 3.26
CA SER A 86 -2.30 3.39 2.21
C SER A 86 -2.85 4.07 0.97
N THR A 87 -2.05 4.97 0.38
CA THR A 87 -2.39 5.64 -0.87
C THR A 87 -1.25 5.55 -1.87
N ASN A 88 -1.53 5.10 -3.10
CA ASN A 88 -0.56 5.08 -4.18
C ASN A 88 -1.03 5.94 -5.35
N TRP A 89 -0.13 6.77 -5.87
CA TRP A 89 -0.36 7.72 -6.97
C TRP A 89 0.65 7.55 -8.10
N PRO A 90 0.45 6.55 -8.96
CA PRO A 90 1.25 6.37 -10.18
C PRO A 90 0.82 7.30 -11.32
N THR A 91 1.77 7.61 -12.21
CA THR A 91 1.54 8.58 -13.28
C THR A 91 1.72 8.09 -14.71
N LYS A 92 2.64 7.14 -15.01
CA LYS A 92 2.87 6.62 -16.38
C LYS A 92 3.58 5.25 -16.42
N GLY A 93 2.93 4.23 -17.02
CA GLY A 93 3.59 2.98 -17.45
C GLY A 93 4.13 2.12 -16.31
N GLU A 94 3.25 1.70 -15.39
CA GLU A 94 3.64 1.11 -14.10
C GLU A 94 2.82 -0.16 -13.78
N GLN A 95 3.43 -1.08 -13.03
CA GLN A 95 2.74 -2.21 -12.40
C GLN A 95 2.87 -2.09 -10.89
N LEU A 96 1.73 -1.97 -10.21
CA LEU A 96 1.69 -1.82 -8.76
C LEU A 96 1.11 -3.06 -8.11
N TYR A 97 1.81 -3.56 -7.10
CA TYR A 97 1.37 -4.68 -6.27
C TYR A 97 1.32 -4.20 -4.83
N THR A 98 0.14 -4.21 -4.22
CA THR A 98 -0.04 -3.88 -2.81
C THR A 98 -0.58 -5.10 -2.09
N THR A 99 0.13 -5.53 -1.05
CA THR A 99 -0.29 -6.63 -0.19
C THR A 99 -0.35 -6.18 1.27
N ASN A 100 -1.50 -6.38 1.92
CA ASN A 100 -1.69 -6.05 3.33
C ASN A 100 -2.10 -7.29 4.13
N TRP A 101 -1.44 -7.52 5.27
CA TRP A 101 -1.63 -8.70 6.13
C TRP A 101 -2.00 -8.33 7.58
N PRO A 102 -3.24 -7.92 7.83
CA PRO A 102 -3.73 -7.65 9.18
C PRO A 102 -4.14 -8.89 9.97
N THR A 103 -3.86 -8.90 11.28
CA THR A 103 -4.10 -10.09 12.12
C THR A 103 -5.08 -9.90 13.26
N LYS A 104 -5.21 -8.72 13.90
CA LYS A 104 -6.16 -8.50 15.03
C LYS A 104 -6.61 -7.04 15.22
N GLY A 105 -7.93 -6.80 15.05
CA GLY A 105 -8.62 -5.58 15.48
C GLY A 105 -8.24 -4.34 14.69
N GLU A 106 -8.55 -4.32 13.39
CA GLU A 106 -7.96 -3.38 12.43
C GLU A 106 -8.98 -2.80 11.43
N GLN A 107 -8.73 -1.58 10.97
CA GLN A 107 -9.40 -0.98 9.81
C GLN A 107 -8.34 -0.67 8.75
N LEU A 108 -8.46 -1.30 7.58
CA LEU A 108 -7.52 -1.14 6.48
C LEU A 108 -8.17 -0.34 5.35
N TYR A 109 -7.57 0.79 4.98
CA TYR A 109 -8.04 1.60 3.86
C TYR A 109 -6.96 1.65 2.79
N THR A 110 -7.25 1.08 1.62
CA THR A 110 -6.32 1.15 0.48
C THR A 110 -6.94 1.99 -0.62
N THR A 111 -6.21 3.00 -1.09
CA THR A 111 -6.63 3.82 -2.23
C THR A 111 -5.55 3.90 -3.30
N ASN A 112 -5.89 3.64 -4.55
CA ASN A 112 -4.95 3.71 -5.67
C ASN A 112 -5.48 4.62 -6.78
N TRP A 113 -4.61 5.48 -7.32
CA TRP A 113 -4.94 6.53 -8.28
C TRP A 113 -4.06 6.51 -9.53
N PRO A 114 -4.30 5.56 -10.44
CA PRO A 114 -3.58 5.47 -11.70
C PRO A 114 -4.08 6.43 -12.77
N THR A 115 -3.14 6.93 -13.60
CA THR A 115 -3.47 7.95 -14.61
C THR A 115 -3.08 7.67 -16.05
N LYS A 116 -2.17 6.73 -16.37
CA LYS A 116 -1.98 6.26 -17.76
C LYS A 116 -1.21 4.93 -17.91
N GLY A 117 -1.86 3.91 -18.48
CA GLY A 117 -1.21 2.70 -19.01
C GLY A 117 -0.64 1.78 -17.93
N GLU A 118 -1.47 1.38 -16.97
CA GLU A 118 -1.03 0.77 -15.72
C GLU A 118 -1.80 -0.52 -15.37
N GLN A 119 -1.16 -1.42 -14.63
CA GLN A 119 -1.82 -2.58 -14.03
C GLN A 119 -1.69 -2.51 -12.51
N LEU A 120 -2.82 -2.62 -11.82
CA LEU A 120 -2.86 -2.61 -10.36
C LEU A 120 -3.36 -3.95 -9.83
N TYR A 121 -2.61 -4.49 -8.87
CA TYR A 121 -2.98 -5.68 -8.12
C TYR A 121 -3.00 -5.36 -6.63
N THR A 122 -4.17 -5.48 -6.02
CA THR A 122 -4.34 -5.29 -4.58
C THR A 122 -4.78 -6.59 -3.94
N THR A 123 -4.03 -7.04 -2.94
CA THR A 123 -4.39 -8.22 -2.16
C THR A 123 -4.45 -7.90 -0.66
N ASN A 124 -5.58 -8.20 -0.02
CA ASN A 124 -5.75 -7.99 1.42
C ASN A 124 -6.07 -9.33 2.12
N TRP A 125 -5.39 -9.59 3.25
CA TRP A 125 -5.53 -10.81 4.04
C TRP A 125 -5.93 -10.54 5.50
N PRO A 126 -7.18 -10.18 5.76
CA PRO A 126 -7.70 -9.98 7.11
C PRO A 126 -7.97 -11.30 7.86
N THR A 127 -7.65 -11.29 9.17
CA THR A 127 -7.70 -12.52 9.97
C THR A 127 -8.75 -12.52 11.09
N LYS A 128 -9.03 -11.37 11.74
CA LYS A 128 -10.04 -11.33 12.82
C LYS A 128 -10.58 -9.93 13.18
N GLY A 129 -11.89 -9.72 12.96
CA GLY A 129 -12.65 -8.56 13.48
C GLY A 129 -12.31 -7.24 12.78
N GLU A 130 -12.49 -7.18 11.46
CA GLU A 130 -11.88 -6.14 10.62
C GLU A 130 -12.83 -5.58 9.55
N GLN A 131 -12.55 -4.34 9.12
CA GLN A 131 -13.14 -3.70 7.95
C GLN A 131 -12.04 -3.35 6.94
N SER A 132 -12.21 -3.80 5.69
CA SER A 132 -11.21 -3.55 4.63
C SER A 132 -11.85 -2.93 3.38
N PRO A 133 -12.02 -1.60 3.37
CA PRO A 133 -12.32 -0.85 2.16
C PRO A 133 -11.12 -0.70 1.23
N THR A 134 -11.35 -1.02 -0.05
CA THR A 134 -10.42 -0.77 -1.16
C THR A 134 -11.09 0.13 -2.17
N THR A 135 -10.39 1.19 -2.57
CA THR A 135 -10.84 2.11 -3.62
C THR A 135 -9.78 2.24 -4.70
N ASN A 136 -10.17 2.01 -5.96
CA ASN A 136 -9.27 2.21 -7.09
C ASN A 136 -9.91 3.21 -8.07
N ARG A 137 -9.14 4.21 -8.52
CA ARG A 137 -9.64 5.27 -9.39
C ARG A 137 -8.74 5.48 -10.62
N PRO A 138 -8.92 4.66 -11.66
CA PRO A 138 -8.14 4.73 -12.89
C PRO A 138 -8.58 5.81 -13.87
N THR A 139 -7.62 6.32 -14.64
CA THR A 139 -7.88 7.22 -15.77
C THR A 139 -7.19 6.76 -17.07
N LYS A 140 -7.87 5.88 -17.83
CA LYS A 140 -7.63 5.56 -19.26
C LYS A 140 -6.45 4.60 -19.55
N GLY A 141 -6.79 3.40 -20.02
CA GLY A 141 -5.87 2.39 -20.54
C GLY A 141 -5.30 1.43 -19.49
N GLU A 142 -6.03 1.15 -18.41
CA GLU A 142 -5.56 0.50 -17.18
C GLU A 142 -6.35 -0.80 -16.86
N GLN A 143 -5.74 -1.69 -16.08
CA GLN A 143 -6.37 -2.93 -15.60
C GLN A 143 -6.27 -3.00 -14.07
N LEU A 144 -7.39 -3.35 -13.43
CA LEU A 144 -7.47 -3.49 -11.98
C LEU A 144 -7.80 -4.92 -11.59
N TYR A 145 -7.02 -5.46 -10.67
CA TYR A 145 -7.24 -6.74 -10.03
C TYR A 145 -7.25 -6.55 -8.52
N THR A 146 -8.33 -6.98 -7.88
CA THR A 146 -8.47 -6.93 -6.43
C THR A 146 -8.88 -8.30 -5.92
N THR A 147 -8.15 -8.80 -4.94
CA THR A 147 -8.45 -10.05 -4.26
C THR A 147 -8.41 -9.83 -2.76
N ASN A 148 -9.44 -10.30 -2.05
CA ASN A 148 -9.53 -10.16 -0.60
C ASN A 148 -9.78 -11.54 0.01
N TRP A 149 -9.01 -11.90 1.04
CA TRP A 149 -9.03 -13.21 1.68
C TRP A 149 -9.35 -13.11 3.17
N PRO A 150 -10.64 -13.02 3.55
CA PRO A 150 -11.07 -12.94 4.94
C PRO A 150 -11.11 -14.32 5.60
N THR A 151 -10.77 -14.41 6.89
CA THR A 151 -10.83 -15.70 7.61
C THR A 151 -11.74 -15.72 8.83
N LYS A 152 -12.12 -14.59 9.48
CA LYS A 152 -13.18 -14.60 10.53
C LYS A 152 -13.80 -13.25 10.93
N GLY A 153 -15.10 -13.06 10.65
CA GLY A 153 -15.94 -11.99 11.24
C GLY A 153 -15.65 -10.59 10.70
N GLU A 154 -15.75 -10.40 9.38
CA GLU A 154 -15.17 -9.25 8.66
C GLU A 154 -16.12 -8.67 7.60
N GLN A 155 -15.97 -7.39 7.28
CA GLN A 155 -16.68 -6.69 6.20
C GLN A 155 -15.70 -6.15 5.16
N LEU A 156 -15.95 -6.48 3.90
CA LEU A 156 -15.11 -6.06 2.76
C LEU A 156 -15.93 -5.19 1.82
N TYR A 157 -15.34 -4.07 1.40
CA TYR A 157 -15.95 -3.16 0.43
C TYR A 157 -14.91 -2.84 -0.64
N THR A 158 -15.21 -3.16 -1.90
CA THR A 158 -14.35 -2.78 -3.02
C THR A 158 -15.13 -1.84 -3.92
N THR A 159 -14.55 -0.67 -4.20
CA THR A 159 -15.14 0.29 -5.14
C THR A 159 -14.12 0.67 -6.20
N ASN A 160 -14.48 0.51 -7.47
CA ASN A 160 -13.62 0.83 -8.61
C ASN A 160 -14.30 1.89 -9.49
N TRP A 161 -13.61 2.98 -9.80
CA TRP A 161 -14.14 4.14 -10.53
C TRP A 161 -13.37 4.43 -11.83
N PRO A 162 -13.66 3.76 -12.95
CA PRO A 162 -13.03 4.05 -14.24
C PRO A 162 -13.65 5.28 -14.92
N THR A 163 -12.83 6.14 -15.51
CA THR A 163 -13.30 7.38 -16.17
C THR A 163 -13.42 7.32 -17.69
N LYS A 164 -12.81 6.34 -18.40
CA LYS A 164 -13.18 5.91 -19.78
C LYS A 164 -12.25 4.79 -20.28
N GLY A 165 -12.82 3.68 -20.76
CA GLY A 165 -12.14 2.71 -21.63
C GLY A 165 -11.53 1.45 -21.00
N GLU A 166 -12.10 0.89 -19.93
CA GLU A 166 -11.47 -0.23 -19.20
C GLU A 166 -12.45 -1.29 -18.68
N GLN A 167 -11.94 -2.51 -18.51
CA GLN A 167 -12.68 -3.72 -18.16
C GLN A 167 -12.24 -4.20 -16.76
N LEU A 168 -13.19 -4.39 -15.84
CA LEU A 168 -12.95 -4.92 -14.50
C LEU A 168 -13.17 -6.43 -14.48
N PRO A 169 -12.14 -7.27 -14.35
CA PRO A 169 -12.32 -8.67 -13.98
C PRO A 169 -12.58 -8.79 -12.46
N GLN A 170 -13.69 -9.40 -12.07
CA GLN A 170 -13.89 -9.88 -10.70
C GLN A 170 -13.10 -11.17 -10.51
N CYS A 171 -12.17 -11.18 -9.56
CA CYS A 171 -11.57 -12.41 -9.08
C CYS A 171 -12.38 -12.90 -7.88
N HIS A 172 -12.90 -14.13 -7.96
CA HIS A 172 -13.56 -14.85 -6.85
C HIS A 172 -12.55 -15.26 -5.79
#